data_AF-A0A9E0VKG1-F1
#
_entry.id   AF-A0A9E0VKG1-F1
#
_cell.length_a   1.000
_cell.length_b   1.000
_cell.length_c   1.000
_cell.angle_alpha   90.00
_cell.angle_beta   90.00
_cell.angle_gamma   90.00
#
_symmetry.space_group_name_H-M   'P 1'
#
loop_
_entity.id
_entity.type
_entity.pdbx_description
1 polymer ?
#
loop_
_entity_poly.entity_id
_entity_poly.type
_entity_poly.pdbx_seq_one_letter_code
_entity_poly.pdbx_strand_id
1 'polypeptide(L)' 'MSSFMDPKSNPNALRQPAGTDAANAKDAPIKVDGFGQVIALLEVADASFRESLLDRIAAKDPHLARQIRATLARN' A
#
# COMPACT_ATOMS: atom_id res chain seq x y z
N MET A 1 -11.92 -51.16 47.07
CA MET A 1 -10.87 -50.17 47.41
C MET A 1 -10.44 -49.50 46.12
N SER A 2 -11.04 -48.35 45.80
CA SER A 2 -10.77 -47.61 44.57
C SER A 2 -9.44 -46.88 44.71
N SER A 3 -8.51 -47.19 43.79
CA SER A 3 -7.23 -46.52 43.66
C SER A 3 -7.48 -45.07 43.25
N PHE A 4 -7.22 -44.15 44.19
CA PHE A 4 -7.23 -42.70 43.99
C PHE A 4 -5.92 -42.36 43.27
N MET A 5 -6.01 -42.04 41.98
CA MET A 5 -4.87 -41.59 41.18
C MET A 5 -5.07 -40.09 40.89
N ASP A 6 -4.20 -39.25 41.42
CA ASP A 6 -4.22 -37.79 41.28
C ASP A 6 -4.01 -37.31 39.83
N PRO A 7 -4.92 -36.52 39.22
CA PRO A 7 -4.71 -35.97 37.88
C PRO A 7 -4.07 -34.57 37.93
N LYS A 8 -2.90 -34.42 38.56
CA LYS A 8 -2.19 -33.12 38.62
C LYS A 8 -0.73 -33.16 38.17
N SER A 9 -0.48 -33.73 37.00
CA SER A 9 0.75 -33.45 36.27
C SER A 9 0.54 -33.65 34.77
N ASN A 10 -0.16 -32.70 34.15
CA ASN A 10 -0.04 -32.50 32.71
C ASN A 10 0.69 -31.16 32.48
N PRO A 11 2.03 -31.15 32.30
CA PRO A 11 2.80 -29.92 32.12
C PRO A 11 2.56 -29.23 30.77
N ASN A 12 1.67 -29.78 29.92
CA ASN A 12 1.45 -29.26 28.56
C ASN A 12 0.31 -28.21 28.46
N ALA A 13 -0.21 -27.72 29.58
CA ALA A 13 -1.36 -26.80 29.62
C ALA A 13 -1.02 -25.32 29.35
N LEU A 14 0.22 -24.96 29.00
CA LEU A 14 0.65 -23.56 28.92
C LEU A 14 1.40 -23.17 27.63
N ARG A 15 1.28 -23.95 26.54
CA ARG A 15 1.93 -23.56 25.27
C ARG A 15 1.03 -23.72 24.06
N GLN A 16 -0.04 -22.94 24.03
CA GLN A 16 -0.64 -22.48 22.79
C GLN A 16 -0.94 -20.97 22.95
N PRO A 17 -0.03 -20.06 22.55
CA PRO A 17 -0.52 -18.78 22.09
C PRO A 17 -1.32 -19.07 20.82
N ALA A 18 -2.62 -18.74 20.89
CA ALA A 18 -3.54 -18.72 19.77
C ALA A 18 -2.82 -18.24 18.50
N GLY A 19 -2.99 -18.98 17.40
CA GLY A 19 -2.53 -18.56 16.09
C GLY A 19 -3.12 -17.18 15.78
N THR A 20 -2.33 -16.14 15.99
CA THR A 20 -2.54 -14.88 15.30
C THR A 20 -2.15 -15.12 13.85
N ASP A 21 -3.17 -15.43 13.07
CA ASP A 21 -3.20 -15.46 11.60
C ASP A 21 -2.83 -14.06 11.08
N ALA A 22 -1.57 -13.66 11.25
CA ALA A 22 -1.01 -12.38 10.83
C ALA A 22 -0.48 -12.46 9.39
N ALA A 23 -1.21 -13.14 8.51
CA ALA A 23 -0.78 -13.35 7.13
C ALA A 23 -1.94 -13.28 6.12
N ASN A 24 -2.90 -12.38 6.33
CA ASN A 24 -3.84 -12.01 5.27
C ASN A 24 -4.20 -10.52 5.30
N ALA A 25 -3.18 -9.67 5.11
CA ALA A 25 -3.36 -8.27 4.73
C ALA A 25 -3.02 -8.10 3.24
N LYS A 26 -3.61 -8.94 2.39
CA LYS A 26 -3.67 -8.75 0.93
C LYS A 26 -5.13 -8.41 0.63
N ASP A 27 -5.38 -7.40 -0.19
CA ASP A 27 -6.71 -6.85 -0.54
C ASP A 27 -7.28 -5.74 0.36
N ALA A 28 -6.44 -4.90 0.95
CA ALA A 28 -6.81 -3.48 0.98
C ALA A 28 -6.58 -2.96 -0.45
N PRO A 29 -7.61 -2.45 -1.18
CA PRO A 29 -7.37 -1.80 -2.45
C PRO A 29 -6.46 -0.62 -2.14
N ILE A 30 -5.17 -0.75 -2.47
CA ILE A 30 -4.23 0.35 -2.38
C ILE A 30 -4.84 1.39 -3.31
N LYS A 31 -5.43 2.44 -2.72
CA LYS A 31 -5.87 3.62 -3.45
C LYS A 31 -4.59 4.30 -3.92
N VAL A 32 -4.05 3.79 -5.01
CA VAL A 32 -2.91 4.38 -5.69
C VAL A 32 -3.45 5.65 -6.29
N ASP A 33 -3.16 6.77 -5.65
CA ASP A 33 -3.37 8.09 -6.25
C ASP A 33 -2.32 8.27 -7.35
N GLY A 34 -2.61 7.67 -8.52
CA GLY A 34 -1.71 7.71 -9.66
C GLY A 34 -1.46 9.13 -10.15
N PHE A 35 -2.42 10.04 -9.93
CA PHE A 35 -2.27 11.45 -10.24
C PHE A 35 -1.21 12.10 -9.34
N GLY A 36 -1.33 11.94 -8.01
CA GLY A 36 -0.38 12.48 -7.04
C GLY A 36 1.02 11.91 -7.20
N GLN A 37 1.16 10.62 -7.53
CA GLN A 37 2.46 10.02 -7.83
C GLN A 37 3.09 10.59 -9.10
N VAL A 38 2.29 10.84 -10.14
CA VAL A 38 2.78 11.47 -11.37
C VAL A 38 3.21 12.91 -11.09
N ILE A 39 2.47 13.67 -10.29
CA ILE A 39 2.86 15.04 -9.90
C ILE A 39 4.16 15.02 -9.10
N ALA A 40 4.23 14.20 -8.05
CA ALA A 40 5.44 14.07 -7.23
C ALA A 40 6.65 13.66 -8.08
N LEU A 41 6.49 12.71 -9.02
CA LEU A 41 7.52 12.34 -9.97
C LEU A 41 7.93 13.52 -10.87
N LEU A 42 6.96 14.26 -11.39
CA LEU A 42 7.21 15.39 -12.27
C LEU A 42 7.88 16.58 -11.57
N GLU A 43 7.69 16.71 -10.26
CA GLU A 43 8.37 17.70 -9.42
C GLU A 43 9.86 17.39 -9.27
N VAL A 44 10.23 16.13 -9.01
CA VAL A 44 11.65 15.73 -8.88
C VAL A 44 12.34 15.53 -10.23
N ALA A 45 11.59 15.28 -11.29
CA ALA A 45 12.13 15.02 -12.62
C ALA A 45 12.59 16.29 -13.36
N ASP A 46 13.61 16.13 -14.19
CA ASP A 46 14.12 17.17 -15.08
C ASP A 46 13.08 17.68 -16.08
N ALA A 47 13.24 18.94 -16.50
CA ALA A 47 12.33 19.64 -17.39
C ALA A 47 12.07 18.88 -18.72
N SER A 48 13.09 18.23 -19.28
CA SER A 48 12.94 17.45 -20.52
C SER A 48 12.06 16.21 -20.34
N PHE A 49 12.13 15.54 -19.19
CA PHE A 49 11.26 14.40 -18.90
C PHE A 49 9.82 14.86 -18.66
N ARG A 50 9.65 15.98 -17.95
CA ARG A 50 8.33 16.59 -17.71
C ARG A 50 7.61 16.94 -18.99
N GLU A 51 8.26 17.62 -19.92
CA GLU A 51 7.66 17.98 -21.21
C GLU A 51 7.32 16.73 -22.04
N SER A 52 8.22 15.74 -22.12
CA SER A 52 7.94 14.51 -22.88
C SER A 52 6.79 13.68 -22.30
N LEU A 53 6.67 13.63 -20.96
CA LEU A 53 5.56 12.98 -20.29
C LEU A 53 4.25 13.76 -20.50
N LEU A 54 4.29 15.08 -20.38
CA LEU A 54 3.15 15.95 -20.63
C LEU A 54 2.65 15.85 -22.07
N ASP A 55 3.54 15.77 -23.06
CA ASP A 55 3.17 15.58 -24.47
C ASP A 55 2.51 14.22 -24.69
N ARG A 56 3.03 13.15 -24.07
CA ARG A 56 2.39 11.83 -24.12
C ARG A 56 1.02 11.81 -23.47
N ILE A 57 0.86 12.51 -22.35
CA ILE A 57 -0.43 12.64 -21.67
C ILE A 57 -1.37 13.48 -22.54
N ALA A 58 -0.91 14.61 -23.09
CA ALA A 58 -1.72 15.49 -23.94
C ALA A 58 -2.21 14.80 -25.21
N ALA A 59 -1.42 13.88 -25.78
CA ALA A 59 -1.81 13.08 -26.93
C ALA A 59 -2.97 12.11 -26.63
N LYS A 60 -3.13 11.67 -25.38
CA LYS A 60 -4.22 10.78 -24.93
C LYS A 60 -5.37 11.54 -24.29
N ASP A 61 -5.05 12.52 -23.46
CA ASP A 61 -5.97 13.35 -22.71
C ASP A 61 -5.41 14.79 -22.57
N PRO A 62 -5.82 15.70 -23.47
CA PRO A 62 -5.38 17.09 -23.42
C PRO A 62 -5.93 17.85 -22.20
N HIS A 63 -7.02 17.39 -21.58
CA HIS A 63 -7.56 18.03 -20.38
C HIS A 63 -6.71 17.68 -19.16
N LEU A 64 -6.34 16.40 -19.00
CA LEU A 64 -5.48 15.95 -17.92
C LEU A 64 -4.10 16.62 -17.98
N ALA A 65 -3.51 16.73 -19.16
CA ALA A 65 -2.23 17.43 -19.32
C ALA A 65 -2.30 18.91 -18.90
N ARG A 66 -3.40 19.60 -19.19
CA ARG A 66 -3.62 20.98 -18.74
C ARG A 66 -3.77 21.06 -17.22
N GLN A 67 -4.48 20.11 -16.60
CA GLN A 67 -4.60 20.06 -15.14
C GLN A 67 -3.24 19.83 -14.49
N ILE A 68 -2.43 18.90 -15.01
CA ILE A 68 -1.08 18.64 -14.50
C ILE A 68 -0.19 19.88 -14.65
N ARG A 69 -0.21 20.56 -15.81
CA ARG A 69 0.53 21.82 -16.03
C ARG A 69 0.09 22.92 -15.06
N ALA A 70 -1.21 23.08 -14.84
CA ALA A 70 -1.76 24.07 -13.91
C ALA A 70 -1.37 23.78 -12.45
N THR A 71 -1.34 22.51 -12.04
CA THR A 71 -0.90 22.09 -10.71
C THR A 71 0.59 22.31 -10.51
N LEU A 72 1.43 21.97 -11.50
CA LEU A 72 2.88 22.20 -11.46
C LEU A 72 3.27 23.69 -11.47
N ALA A 73 2.47 24.56 -12.10
CA ALA A 73 2.74 26.00 -12.13
C ALA A 73 2.30 26.74 -10.86
N ARG A 74 1.48 26.09 -10.01
CA ARG A 74 0.94 26.68 -8.78
C ARG A 74 1.80 26.38 -7.54
N ASN A 75 2.63 25.35 -7.61
CA ASN A 75 3.60 24.97 -6.57
C ASN A 75 4.95 25.64 -6.84
#